data_AF-A0A9W5S3K0-F1
#
_entry.id   AF-A0A9W5S3K0-F1
#
_cell.length_a   1.000
_cell.length_b   1.000
_cell.length_c   1.000
_cell.angle_alpha   90.00
_cell.angle_beta   90.00
_cell.angle_gamma   90.00
#
_symmetry.space_group_name_H-M   'P 1'
#
loop_
_entity.id
_entity.type
_entity.pdbx_description
1 polymer ?
#
loop_
_entity_poly.entity_id
_entity_poly.type
_entity_poly.pdbx_seq_one_letter_code
_entity_poly.pdbx_strand_id
1 'polypeptide(L)'
;MITNQLINHLNPTRINETSPASKTTPADAAQSFGAFLKDAIDSVADQEKQVKSVTDDFLIGKADVSQLMIVSEQAQLSLQLTSQIRNKVIEAYQEIMRTQL
;
A
#
# COMPACT_ATOMS: atom_id res chain seq x y z
N MET A 1 -43.31 -9.17 -58.19
CA MET A 1 -42.39 -8.51 -57.25
C MET A 1 -42.36 -9.32 -55.98
N ILE A 2 -41.16 -9.76 -55.59
CA ILE A 2 -40.87 -10.59 -54.43
C ILE A 2 -40.66 -9.64 -53.25
N THR A 3 -41.33 -9.84 -52.12
CA THR A 3 -40.84 -9.29 -50.85
C THR A 3 -41.00 -10.35 -49.79
N ASN A 4 -39.90 -11.06 -49.61
CA ASN A 4 -39.66 -12.07 -48.61
C ASN A 4 -39.66 -11.37 -47.23
N GLN A 5 -40.64 -11.65 -46.38
CA GLN A 5 -40.56 -11.32 -44.95
C GLN A 5 -39.59 -12.30 -44.29
N LEU A 6 -38.30 -11.99 -44.39
CA LEU A 6 -37.25 -12.70 -43.68
C LEU A 6 -36.79 -11.82 -42.50
N ILE A 7 -37.10 -12.30 -41.29
CA ILE A 7 -36.26 -12.30 -40.09
C ILE A 7 -35.47 -11.00 -39.84
N ASN A 8 -35.96 -10.13 -38.95
CA ASN A 8 -35.04 -9.33 -38.15
C ASN A 8 -35.66 -8.86 -36.83
N HIS A 9 -35.47 -9.66 -35.79
CA HIS A 9 -35.60 -9.24 -34.41
C HIS A 9 -34.75 -10.14 -33.53
N LEU A 10 -33.45 -10.18 -33.81
CA LEU A 10 -32.46 -10.49 -32.80
C LEU A 10 -31.82 -9.17 -32.43
N ASN A 11 -32.35 -8.57 -31.37
CA ASN A 11 -31.70 -7.48 -30.67
C ASN A 11 -30.35 -8.05 -30.19
N PRO A 12 -29.18 -7.60 -30.68
CA PRO A 12 -27.94 -8.06 -30.09
C PRO A 12 -27.98 -7.58 -28.64
N THR A 13 -28.01 -8.53 -27.71
CA THR A 13 -27.76 -8.28 -26.30
C THR A 13 -26.60 -7.31 -26.25
N ARG A 14 -26.88 -6.07 -25.85
CA ARG A 14 -25.86 -5.07 -25.58
C ARG A 14 -25.00 -5.71 -24.50
N ILE A 15 -23.83 -6.19 -24.89
CA ILE A 15 -22.73 -6.39 -23.97
C ILE A 15 -22.55 -5.03 -23.32
N ASN A 16 -23.17 -4.89 -22.15
CA ASN A 16 -22.91 -3.80 -21.24
C ASN A 16 -21.42 -3.95 -20.95
N GLU A 17 -20.61 -3.17 -21.66
CA GLU A 17 -19.20 -3.01 -21.40
C GLU A 17 -19.13 -2.80 -19.90
N THR A 18 -18.65 -3.84 -19.21
CA THR A 18 -18.32 -3.77 -17.81
C THR A 18 -17.53 -2.50 -17.65
N SER A 19 -18.11 -1.58 -16.86
CA SER A 19 -17.53 -0.36 -16.31
C SER A 19 -16.03 -0.28 -16.57
N PRO A 20 -15.50 0.80 -17.18
CA PRO A 20 -14.06 0.90 -17.39
C PRO A 20 -13.41 0.65 -16.04
N ALA A 21 -12.77 -0.52 -15.89
CA ALA A 21 -11.93 -0.80 -14.75
C ALA A 21 -10.95 0.36 -14.76
N SER A 22 -11.09 1.25 -13.77
CA SER A 22 -10.31 2.47 -13.69
C SER A 22 -8.87 2.06 -13.89
N LYS A 23 -8.30 2.41 -15.05
CA LYS A 23 -6.93 2.02 -15.37
C LYS A 23 -6.08 2.84 -14.42
N THR A 24 -5.76 2.29 -13.26
CA THR A 24 -4.85 2.90 -12.29
C THR A 24 -3.63 3.33 -13.08
N THR A 25 -3.46 4.63 -13.23
CA THR A 25 -2.33 5.13 -13.98
C THR A 25 -1.07 4.88 -13.14
N PRO A 26 0.11 4.81 -13.77
CA PRO A 26 1.36 4.73 -13.01
C PRO A 26 1.50 5.87 -11.98
N ALA A 27 0.90 7.04 -12.26
CA ALA A 27 0.81 8.16 -11.33
C ALA A 27 -0.09 7.88 -10.11
N ASP A 28 -1.27 7.27 -10.30
CA ASP A 28 -2.17 6.90 -9.20
C ASP A 28 -1.58 5.82 -8.29
N ALA A 29 -0.85 4.87 -8.88
CA ALA A 29 -0.10 3.85 -8.16
C ALA A 29 1.04 4.48 -7.34
N ALA A 30 1.79 5.42 -7.93
CA ALA A 30 2.84 6.16 -7.23
C ALA A 30 2.31 6.99 -6.06
N GLN A 31 1.16 7.65 -6.23
CA GLN A 31 0.52 8.45 -5.17
C GLN A 31 0.02 7.60 -4.00
N SER A 32 -0.72 6.51 -4.29
CA SER A 32 -1.23 5.58 -3.27
C SER A 32 -0.09 4.95 -2.46
N PHE A 33 1.03 4.73 -3.14
CA PHE A 33 2.24 4.18 -2.53
C PHE A 33 3.03 5.20 -1.70
N GLY A 34 3.13 6.45 -2.16
CA GLY A 34 3.70 7.54 -1.36
C GLY A 34 2.96 7.73 -0.04
N ALA A 35 1.64 7.58 -0.05
CA ALA A 35 0.82 7.55 1.17
C ALA A 35 1.20 6.37 2.08
N PHE A 36 1.27 5.14 1.53
CA PHE A 36 1.67 3.97 2.31
C PHE A 36 3.08 4.09 2.93
N LEU A 37 4.04 4.63 2.18
CA LEU A 37 5.39 4.87 2.70
C LEU A 37 5.39 5.89 3.85
N LYS A 38 4.60 6.96 3.69
CA LYS A 38 4.43 7.95 4.75
C LYS A 38 3.86 7.30 6.01
N ASP A 39 2.81 6.50 5.88
CA ASP A 39 2.19 5.79 7.00
C ASP A 39 3.17 4.84 7.69
N ALA A 40 4.01 4.14 6.92
CA ALA A 40 5.04 3.26 7.47
C ALA A 40 6.11 4.03 8.27
N ILE A 41 6.57 5.18 7.76
CA ILE A 41 7.53 6.04 8.47
C ILE A 41 6.91 6.62 9.75
N ASP A 42 5.67 7.10 9.67
CA ASP A 42 4.95 7.63 10.82
C ASP A 42 4.75 6.52 11.88
N SER A 43 4.45 5.29 11.45
CA SER A 43 4.34 4.13 12.35
C SER A 43 5.64 3.79 13.07
N VAL A 44 6.81 3.93 12.43
CA VAL A 44 8.10 3.71 13.10
C VAL A 44 8.36 4.79 14.13
N ALA A 45 8.06 6.06 13.82
CA ALA A 45 8.20 7.16 14.76
C ALA A 45 7.32 6.97 16.01
N ASP A 46 6.10 6.45 15.84
CA ASP A 46 5.21 6.11 16.94
C ASP A 46 5.78 4.98 17.81
N GLN A 47 6.38 3.96 17.20
CA GLN A 47 7.03 2.87 17.94
C GLN A 47 8.27 3.34 18.71
N GLU A 48 9.09 4.24 18.15
CA GLU A 48 10.21 4.84 18.88
C GLU A 48 9.71 5.60 20.12
N LYS A 49 8.60 6.33 19.99
CA LYS A 49 7.97 7.01 21.13
C LYS A 49 7.44 6.03 22.17
N GLN A 50 6.89 4.89 21.75
CA GLN A 50 6.46 3.81 22.64
C GLN A 50 7.64 3.24 23.43
N VAL A 51 8.77 2.94 22.77
CA VAL A 51 10.00 2.46 23.41
C VAL A 51 10.47 3.47 24.45
N LYS A 52 10.47 4.76 24.11
CA LYS A 52 10.83 5.83 25.06
C LYS A 52 9.91 5.85 26.28
N SER A 53 8.59 5.75 26.09
CA SER A 53 7.64 5.71 27.20
C SER A 53 7.89 4.52 28.12
N VAL A 54 8.09 3.33 27.56
CA VAL A 54 8.35 2.12 28.36
C VAL A 54 9.72 2.20 29.05
N THR A 55 10.69 2.87 28.45
CA THR A 55 11.99 3.16 29.08
C THR A 55 11.80 4.07 30.29
N ASP A 56 11.04 5.14 30.15
CA ASP A 56 10.74 6.07 31.25
C ASP A 56 9.99 5.33 32.39
N ASP A 57 9.04 4.47 32.04
CA ASP A 57 8.32 3.61 33.01
C ASP A 57 9.24 2.58 33.69
N PHE A 58 10.20 2.01 32.97
CA PHE A 58 11.18 1.08 33.51
C PHE A 58 12.09 1.78 34.55
N LEU A 59 12.55 3.00 34.25
CA LEU A 59 13.41 3.77 35.16
C LEU A 59 12.72 4.11 36.49
N ILE A 60 11.40 4.27 36.49
CA ILE A 60 10.60 4.53 37.71
C ILE A 60 10.02 3.24 38.33
N GLY A 61 10.42 2.07 37.82
CA GLY A 61 10.02 0.76 38.36
C GLY A 61 8.58 0.32 38.03
N LYS A 62 7.93 0.95 37.03
CA LYS A 62 6.57 0.62 36.58
C LYS A 62 6.53 -0.38 35.42
N ALA A 63 7.64 -0.58 34.71
CA ALA A 63 7.78 -1.56 33.65
C ALA A 63 8.94 -2.52 33.95
N ASP A 64 8.81 -3.77 33.51
CA ASP A 64 9.85 -4.79 33.62
C ASP A 64 10.82 -4.75 32.44
N VAL A 65 12.03 -5.26 32.65
CA VAL A 65 13.07 -5.35 31.60
C VAL A 65 12.59 -6.14 30.38
N SER A 66 11.77 -7.18 30.58
CA SER A 66 11.18 -7.98 29.51
C SER A 66 10.25 -7.16 28.63
N GLN A 67 9.46 -6.26 29.22
CA GLN A 67 8.57 -5.38 28.48
C GLN A 67 9.38 -4.44 27.59
N LEU A 68 10.41 -3.79 28.15
CA LEU A 68 11.31 -2.91 27.40
C LEU A 68 12.02 -3.64 26.26
N MET A 69 12.48 -4.88 26.50
CA MET A 69 13.06 -5.71 25.44
C MET A 69 12.07 -5.98 24.31
N ILE A 70 10.83 -6.36 24.63
CA ILE A 70 9.81 -6.67 23.62
C ILE A 70 9.51 -5.44 22.74
N VAL A 71 9.24 -4.27 23.34
CA VAL A 71 8.96 -3.07 22.53
C VAL A 71 10.18 -2.63 21.73
N SER A 72 11.39 -2.80 22.26
CA SER A 72 12.62 -2.47 21.52
C SER A 72 12.80 -3.39 20.30
N GLU A 73 12.58 -4.69 20.46
CA GLU A 73 12.65 -5.67 19.36
C GLU A 73 11.59 -5.38 18.29
N GLN A 74 10.37 -5.04 18.70
CA GLN A 74 9.29 -4.65 17.77
C GLN A 74 9.65 -3.41 16.96
N ALA A 75 10.22 -2.38 17.60
CA ALA A 75 10.67 -1.17 16.91
C ALA A 75 11.79 -1.50 15.91
N GLN A 76 12.74 -2.35 16.30
CA GLN A 76 13.85 -2.77 15.43
C GLN A 76 13.37 -3.55 14.19
N LEU A 77 12.47 -4.51 14.37
CA LEU A 77 11.86 -5.27 13.26
C LEU A 77 11.08 -4.35 12.31
N SER A 78 10.35 -3.37 12.85
CA SER A 78 9.55 -2.45 12.06
C SER A 78 10.42 -1.46 11.27
N LEU A 79 11.54 -1.03 11.84
CA LEU A 79 12.54 -0.24 11.12
C LEU A 79 13.16 -1.05 9.97
N GLN A 80 13.47 -2.32 10.18
CA GLN A 80 13.96 -3.21 9.12
C GLN A 80 12.93 -3.35 8.00
N LEU A 81 11.67 -3.58 8.34
CA LEU A 81 10.57 -3.65 7.37
C LEU A 81 10.47 -2.34 6.57
N THR A 82 10.54 -1.20 7.24
CA THR A 82 10.48 0.13 6.61
C THR A 82 11.65 0.34 5.63
N SER A 83 12.85 -0.11 5.98
CA SER A 83 14.01 -0.07 5.08
C SER A 83 13.80 -0.95 3.82
N GLN A 84 13.22 -2.14 3.99
CA GLN A 84 12.88 -3.00 2.86
C GLN A 84 11.82 -2.38 1.95
N ILE A 85 10.78 -1.79 2.54
CA ILE A 85 9.76 -1.05 1.80
C ILE A 85 10.42 0.10 1.03
N ARG A 86 11.27 0.91 1.68
CA ARG A 86 12.04 1.99 1.02
C ARG A 86 12.85 1.50 -0.18
N ASN A 87 13.49 0.33 -0.09
CA ASN A 87 14.23 -0.20 -1.24
C ASN A 87 13.28 -0.60 -2.38
N LYS A 88 12.15 -1.25 -2.06
CA LYS A 88 11.12 -1.60 -3.05
C LYS A 88 10.46 -0.36 -3.67
N VAL A 89 10.35 0.75 -2.94
CA VAL A 89 9.92 2.06 -3.47
C VAL A 89 10.80 2.49 -4.62
N ILE A 90 12.12 2.50 -4.38
CA ILE A 90 13.10 3.00 -5.34
C ILE A 90 13.08 2.12 -6.59
N GLU A 91 12.99 0.80 -6.42
CA GLU A 91 12.85 -0.15 -7.53
C GLU A 91 11.58 0.10 -8.34
N ALA A 92 10.42 0.24 -7.69
CA ALA A 92 9.14 0.47 -8.37
C ALA A 92 9.09 1.81 -9.12
N TYR A 93 9.64 2.88 -8.52
CA TYR A 93 9.77 4.17 -9.20
C TYR A 93 10.64 4.07 -10.46
N GLN A 94 11.78 3.37 -10.36
CA GLN A 94 12.66 3.13 -11.51
C GLN A 94 11.95 2.33 -12.61
N GLU A 95 11.16 1.31 -12.24
CA GLU A 95 10.43 0.48 -13.19
C GLU A 95 9.34 1.25 -13.96
N ILE A 96 8.58 2.11 -13.27
CA ILE A 96 7.57 2.99 -13.90
C ILE A 96 8.25 3.91 -14.93
N MET A 97 9.35 4.55 -14.54
CA MET A 97 10.10 5.43 -15.44
C MET A 97 10.64 4.70 -16.67
N ARG A 98 11.04 3.43 -16.52
CA ARG A 98 11.49 2.59 -17.64
C ARG A 98 10.35 2.18 -18.58
N THR A 99 9.15 1.96 -18.06
CA THR A 99 7.98 1.52 -18.85
C THR A 99 7.37 2.67 -19.67
N GLN A 100 7.64 3.92 -19.29
CA GLN A 100 7.14 5.11 -19.98
C GLN A 100 8.07 5.61 -21.12
N LEU A 101 9.32 5.14 -21.19
CA LEU A 101 10.28 5.42 -22.27
C LEU A 101 10.17 4.38 -23.40
#